data_AF-A0A2E7P5Y4-F1
#
_entry.id   AF-A0A2E7P5Y4-F1
#
_cell.length_a   1.000
_cell.length_b   1.000
_cell.length_c   1.000
_cell.angle_alpha   90.00
_cell.angle_beta   90.00
_cell.angle_gamma   90.00
#
_symmetry.space_group_name_H-M   'P 1'
#
loop_
_entity.id
_entity.type
_entity.pdbx_description
1 polymer ?
#
loop_
_entity_poly.entity_id
_entity_poly.type
_entity_poly.pdbx_seq_one_letter_code
_entity_poly.pdbx_strand_id
1 'polypeptide(L)'
;MSFDPIKSRTNGFNDEMLNFYLGTQYDENRPMGNVAVSEIGTVVKAWLLGLHNEVSPIIHRSNEWLDRAIKEDEKFGPDPNAHRTTLHWARAIGGWLEDGWNYEGEWDAARIFEEARWRYEQRPWSTHEIVKSGLDDYMAFAYQGGEYDDGFEAGIEMYERWTGKTGVTLSKTLKPRDFGYALCLHRTARQSFDEKDLFKAGCKMLQANLQDTWLGGGQFIRAATWLKIVHWHNDETLTPLQTILKAYDNMPKVPRPDFVRAI
;
A
#
# COMPACT_ATOMS: atom_id res chain seq x y z
N MET A 1 -13.77 4.23 12.13
CA MET A 1 -14.94 4.81 11.43
C MET A 1 -15.01 4.12 10.08
N SER A 2 -16.17 3.72 9.57
CA SER A 2 -16.24 3.09 8.24
C SER A 2 -15.99 4.10 7.13
N PHE A 3 -15.38 3.68 6.02
CA PHE A 3 -15.26 4.51 4.83
C PHE A 3 -16.65 4.87 4.27
N ASP A 4 -16.88 6.17 4.07
CA ASP A 4 -18.11 6.73 3.50
C ASP A 4 -17.71 7.64 2.34
N PRO A 5 -17.91 7.24 1.08
CA PRO A 5 -17.44 8.01 -0.07
C PRO A 5 -18.22 9.31 -0.26
N ILE A 6 -19.49 9.36 0.12
CA ILE A 6 -20.30 10.59 0.02
C ILE A 6 -19.73 11.64 0.98
N LYS A 7 -19.61 11.30 2.26
CA LYS A 7 -19.05 12.22 3.26
C LYS A 7 -17.59 12.56 2.98
N SER A 8 -16.80 11.58 2.53
CA SER A 8 -15.38 11.79 2.22
C SER A 8 -15.19 12.77 1.07
N ARG A 9 -16.07 12.75 0.05
CA ARG A 9 -16.05 13.70 -1.05
C ARG A 9 -16.45 15.10 -0.58
N THR A 10 -17.57 15.22 0.14
CA THR A 10 -18.05 16.52 0.65
C THR A 10 -17.06 17.19 1.60
N ASN A 11 -16.48 16.45 2.53
CA ASN A 11 -15.64 17.02 3.58
C ASN A 11 -14.16 17.12 3.17
N GLY A 12 -13.69 16.22 2.31
CA GLY A 12 -12.27 16.11 1.96
C GLY A 12 -11.90 16.73 0.61
N PHE A 13 -12.87 17.01 -0.25
CA PHE A 13 -12.64 17.47 -1.63
C PHE A 13 -13.71 18.47 -2.08
N ASN A 14 -14.08 19.40 -1.19
CA ASN A 14 -14.74 20.63 -1.62
C ASN A 14 -13.73 21.50 -2.40
N ASP A 15 -14.22 22.56 -3.05
CA ASP A 15 -13.38 23.41 -3.92
C ASP A 15 -12.17 24.00 -3.18
N GLU A 16 -12.34 24.39 -1.91
CA GLU A 16 -11.25 24.93 -1.09
C GLU A 16 -10.15 23.89 -0.83
N MET A 17 -10.54 22.67 -0.45
CA MET A 17 -9.59 21.57 -0.20
C MET A 17 -8.89 21.14 -1.49
N LEU A 18 -9.63 21.07 -2.60
CA LEU A 18 -9.04 20.74 -3.90
C LEU A 18 -8.02 21.80 -4.33
N ASN A 19 -8.36 23.09 -4.18
CA ASN A 19 -7.44 24.19 -4.43
C ASN A 19 -6.21 24.15 -3.53
N PHE A 20 -6.36 23.77 -2.26
CA PHE A 20 -5.24 23.58 -1.34
C PHE A 20 -4.29 22.47 -1.83
N TYR A 21 -4.83 21.31 -2.20
CA TYR A 21 -4.01 20.20 -2.70
C TYR A 21 -3.30 20.56 -4.01
N LEU A 22 -4.00 21.18 -4.96
CA LEU A 22 -3.43 21.59 -6.24
C LEU A 22 -2.40 22.72 -6.08
N GLY A 23 -2.66 23.66 -5.18
CA GLY A 23 -1.83 24.84 -4.95
C GLY A 23 -0.57 24.59 -4.11
N THR A 24 -0.43 23.42 -3.48
CA THR A 24 0.74 23.11 -2.65
C THR A 24 2.04 23.19 -3.49
N GLN A 25 2.99 23.99 -3.02
CA GLN A 25 4.30 24.21 -3.67
C GLN A 25 5.42 23.57 -2.85
N TYR A 26 6.56 23.34 -3.51
CA TYR A 26 7.77 22.90 -2.82
C TYR A 26 8.24 23.97 -1.84
N ASP A 27 8.60 23.56 -0.62
CA ASP A 27 9.16 24.40 0.42
C ASP A 27 10.32 23.65 1.08
N GLU A 28 11.54 24.15 0.90
CA GLU A 28 12.77 23.53 1.44
C GLU A 28 12.81 23.50 2.97
N ASN A 29 11.98 24.29 3.65
CA ASN A 29 11.92 24.32 5.12
C ASN A 29 10.92 23.30 5.69
N ARG A 30 10.27 22.52 4.82
CA ARG A 30 9.28 21.50 5.19
C ARG A 30 9.79 20.11 4.79
N PRO A 31 9.38 19.05 5.50
CA PRO A 31 9.67 17.67 5.10
C PRO A 31 8.80 17.30 3.90
N MET A 32 9.22 17.75 2.71
CA MET A 32 8.44 17.62 1.48
C MET A 32 8.26 16.16 1.05
N GLY A 33 9.16 15.25 1.42
CA GLY A 33 8.94 13.81 1.27
C GLY A 33 7.74 13.33 2.07
N ASN A 34 7.64 13.70 3.36
CA ASN A 34 6.46 13.39 4.17
C ASN A 34 5.17 14.06 3.63
N VAL A 35 5.27 15.28 3.08
CA VAL A 35 4.12 15.93 2.40
C VAL A 35 3.68 15.10 1.21
N ALA A 36 4.62 14.67 0.36
CA ALA A 36 4.35 13.85 -0.81
C ALA A 36 3.73 12.49 -0.45
N VAL A 37 4.19 11.83 0.63
CA VAL A 37 3.54 10.61 1.16
C VAL A 37 2.05 10.86 1.44
N SER A 38 1.72 11.97 2.09
CA SER A 38 0.32 12.35 2.37
C SER A 38 -0.46 12.66 1.09
N GLU A 39 0.18 13.29 0.10
CA GLU A 39 -0.43 13.59 -1.19
C GLU A 39 -0.74 12.33 -1.99
N ILE A 40 0.17 11.34 -2.04
CA ILE A 40 -0.09 10.04 -2.68
C ILE A 40 -1.30 9.34 -2.04
N GLY A 41 -1.39 9.34 -0.70
CA GLY A 41 -2.58 8.84 0.00
C GLY A 41 -3.86 9.61 -0.36
N THR A 42 -3.75 10.93 -0.54
CA THR A 42 -4.84 11.81 -0.96
C THR A 42 -5.28 11.52 -2.40
N VAL A 43 -4.35 11.25 -3.31
CA VAL A 43 -4.64 10.84 -4.70
C VAL A 43 -5.43 9.54 -4.71
N VAL A 44 -4.99 8.51 -3.99
CA VAL A 44 -5.72 7.23 -3.89
C VAL A 44 -7.14 7.45 -3.38
N LYS A 45 -7.30 8.28 -2.33
CA LYS A 45 -8.61 8.67 -1.81
C LYS A 45 -9.44 9.38 -2.89
N ALA A 46 -8.88 10.35 -3.60
CA ALA A 46 -9.58 11.10 -4.65
C ALA A 46 -10.04 10.20 -5.80
N TRP A 47 -9.22 9.21 -6.19
CA TRP A 47 -9.57 8.23 -7.22
C TRP A 47 -10.77 7.38 -6.81
N LEU A 48 -10.81 6.89 -5.57
CA LEU A 48 -11.98 6.19 -5.01
C LEU A 48 -13.24 7.06 -5.03
N LEU A 49 -13.08 8.38 -5.02
CA LEU A 49 -14.16 9.35 -5.04
C LEU A 49 -14.48 9.86 -6.44
N GLY A 50 -13.87 9.33 -7.50
CA GLY A 50 -14.15 9.73 -8.87
C GLY A 50 -13.59 11.10 -9.25
N LEU A 51 -12.49 11.52 -8.62
CA LEU A 51 -11.80 12.81 -8.85
C LEU A 51 -10.41 12.63 -9.51
N HIS A 52 -10.23 11.55 -10.27
CA HIS A 52 -8.93 11.16 -10.81
C HIS A 52 -8.34 12.18 -11.79
N ASN A 53 -9.17 12.86 -12.57
CA ASN A 53 -8.71 13.87 -13.53
C ASN A 53 -8.22 15.12 -12.79
N GLU A 54 -8.99 15.54 -11.77
CA GLU A 54 -8.75 16.73 -10.97
C GLU A 54 -7.44 16.65 -10.20
N VAL A 55 -7.09 15.47 -9.65
CA VAL A 55 -5.86 15.29 -8.87
C VAL A 55 -4.67 14.79 -9.69
N SER A 56 -4.82 14.56 -10.99
CA SER A 56 -3.75 14.00 -11.83
C SER A 56 -2.41 14.74 -11.75
N PRO A 57 -2.35 16.10 -11.66
CA PRO A 57 -1.07 16.81 -11.56
C PRO A 57 -0.31 16.56 -10.26
N ILE A 58 -0.99 16.07 -9.21
CA ILE A 58 -0.37 15.84 -7.90
C ILE A 58 0.61 14.67 -7.97
N ILE A 59 0.30 13.63 -8.74
CA ILE A 59 1.09 12.38 -8.77
C ILE A 59 2.54 12.66 -9.17
N HIS A 60 2.74 13.28 -10.34
CA HIS A 60 4.08 13.57 -10.87
C HIS A 60 4.89 14.42 -9.89
N ARG A 61 4.29 15.51 -9.40
CA ARG A 61 4.93 16.41 -8.44
C ARG A 61 5.31 15.70 -7.14
N SER A 62 4.41 14.88 -6.59
CA SER A 62 4.71 14.11 -5.38
C SER A 62 5.86 13.11 -5.63
N ASN A 63 5.93 12.47 -6.80
CA ASN A 63 7.04 11.58 -7.16
C ASN A 63 8.38 12.34 -7.22
N GLU A 64 8.42 13.53 -7.81
CA GLU A 64 9.63 14.37 -7.81
C GLU A 64 10.10 14.73 -6.39
N TRP A 65 9.16 15.04 -5.49
CA TRP A 65 9.46 15.36 -4.10
C TRP A 65 9.93 14.13 -3.31
N LEU A 66 9.35 12.96 -3.58
CA LEU A 66 9.80 11.70 -3.00
C LEU A 66 11.22 11.34 -3.47
N ASP A 67 11.50 11.46 -4.76
CA ASP A 67 12.84 11.19 -5.32
C ASP A 67 13.89 12.10 -4.68
N ARG A 68 13.56 13.38 -4.49
CA ARG A 68 14.43 14.33 -3.79
C ARG A 68 14.63 13.95 -2.32
N ALA A 69 13.55 13.66 -1.59
CA ALA A 69 13.62 13.31 -0.17
C ALA A 69 14.38 12.01 0.08
N ILE A 70 14.24 11.00 -0.80
CA ILE A 70 15.01 9.75 -0.76
C ILE A 70 16.49 10.04 -0.99
N LYS A 71 16.82 10.82 -2.04
CA LYS A 71 18.20 11.18 -2.37
C LYS A 71 18.90 11.97 -1.27
N GLU A 72 18.17 12.88 -0.62
CA GLU A 72 18.68 13.72 0.47
C GLU A 72 18.61 13.03 1.84
N ASP A 73 18.06 11.81 1.90
CA ASP A 73 17.85 11.03 3.11
C ASP A 73 17.10 11.85 4.19
N GLU A 74 15.98 12.46 3.77
CA GLU A 74 15.14 13.37 4.56
C GLU A 74 14.92 12.84 5.98
N LYS A 75 14.99 13.74 6.97
CA LYS A 75 14.76 13.40 8.38
C LYS A 75 13.39 13.86 8.81
N PHE A 76 12.56 12.91 9.22
CA PHE A 76 11.24 13.19 9.79
C PHE A 76 10.85 12.13 10.81
N GLY A 77 10.20 12.57 11.89
CA GLY A 77 9.76 11.69 12.97
C GLY A 77 10.89 11.14 13.85
N PRO A 78 10.54 10.33 14.88
CA PRO A 78 11.49 9.83 15.87
C PRO A 78 12.30 8.63 15.40
N ASP A 79 11.87 7.94 14.34
CA ASP A 79 12.50 6.74 13.82
C ASP A 79 12.82 6.96 12.32
N PRO A 80 14.11 7.10 11.95
CA PRO A 80 14.50 7.37 10.57
C PRO A 80 14.16 6.21 9.64
N ASN A 81 14.15 4.97 10.12
CA ASN A 81 13.83 3.81 9.29
C ASN A 81 12.32 3.74 9.04
N ALA A 82 11.50 4.16 9.99
CA ALA A 82 10.07 4.32 9.77
C ALA A 82 9.79 5.34 8.65
N HIS A 83 10.49 6.48 8.64
CA HIS A 83 10.32 7.50 7.60
C HIS A 83 10.79 7.00 6.23
N ARG A 84 11.98 6.40 6.15
CA ARG A 84 12.48 5.81 4.89
C ARG A 84 11.55 4.73 4.34
N THR A 85 11.00 3.88 5.20
CA THR A 85 9.97 2.90 4.81
C THR A 85 8.79 3.61 4.15
N THR A 86 8.29 4.69 4.74
CA THR A 86 7.15 5.43 4.18
C THR A 86 7.48 6.16 2.88
N LEU A 87 8.70 6.71 2.72
CA LEU A 87 9.13 7.35 1.49
C LEU A 87 9.17 6.36 0.32
N HIS A 88 9.88 5.25 0.49
CA HIS A 88 10.00 4.22 -0.54
C HIS A 88 8.65 3.54 -0.84
N TRP A 89 7.83 3.29 0.19
CA TRP A 89 6.48 2.77 -0.01
C TRP A 89 5.60 3.73 -0.83
N ALA A 90 5.60 5.01 -0.47
CA ALA A 90 4.86 6.01 -1.23
C ALA A 90 5.40 6.18 -2.64
N ARG A 91 6.72 6.08 -2.85
CA ARG A 91 7.34 6.19 -4.18
C ARG A 91 6.99 5.02 -5.08
N ALA A 92 6.95 3.81 -4.52
CA ALA A 92 6.54 2.62 -5.24
C ALA A 92 5.07 2.70 -5.69
N ILE A 93 4.18 3.17 -4.81
CA ILE A 93 2.77 3.42 -5.18
C ILE A 93 2.64 4.59 -6.14
N GLY A 94 3.28 5.73 -5.87
CA GLY A 94 3.20 6.92 -6.70
C GLY A 94 3.71 6.68 -8.11
N GLY A 95 4.80 5.93 -8.27
CA GLY A 95 5.29 5.48 -9.57
C GLY A 95 4.27 4.59 -10.28
N TRP A 96 3.76 3.55 -9.59
CA TRP A 96 2.73 2.69 -10.16
C TRP A 96 1.47 3.46 -10.58
N LEU A 97 1.03 4.47 -9.82
CA LEU A 97 -0.11 5.31 -10.18
C LEU A 97 0.16 6.18 -11.42
N GLU A 98 1.42 6.56 -11.66
CA GLU A 98 1.84 7.42 -12.77
C GLU A 98 1.93 6.66 -14.10
N ASP A 99 2.54 5.47 -14.10
CA ASP A 99 2.94 4.79 -15.34
C ASP A 99 2.56 3.29 -15.37
N GLY A 100 1.99 2.75 -14.28
CA GLY A 100 1.59 1.35 -14.18
C GLY A 100 2.72 0.37 -13.87
N TRP A 101 3.97 0.80 -13.72
CA TRP A 101 5.09 -0.09 -13.44
C TRP A 101 5.13 -0.53 -11.97
N ASN A 102 5.78 -1.68 -11.69
CA ASN A 102 5.78 -2.25 -10.35
C ASN A 102 6.70 -1.49 -9.37
N TYR A 103 7.84 -0.96 -9.83
CA TYR A 103 8.88 -0.32 -9.00
C TYR A 103 9.46 -1.26 -7.92
N GLU A 104 9.91 -2.44 -8.31
CA GLU A 104 10.42 -3.50 -7.43
C GLU A 104 11.51 -3.03 -6.46
N GLY A 105 12.47 -2.22 -6.93
CA GLY A 105 13.53 -1.69 -6.07
C GLY A 105 13.03 -0.78 -4.95
N GLU A 106 11.94 -0.04 -5.17
CA GLU A 106 11.31 0.80 -4.13
C GLU A 106 10.56 -0.06 -3.10
N TRP A 107 9.90 -1.14 -3.54
CA TRP A 107 9.31 -2.11 -2.63
C TRP A 107 10.37 -2.79 -1.77
N ASP A 108 11.49 -3.18 -2.37
CA ASP A 108 12.58 -3.82 -1.65
C ASP A 108 13.25 -2.89 -0.64
N ALA A 109 13.50 -1.63 -1.03
CA ALA A 109 13.98 -0.62 -0.11
C ALA A 109 13.02 -0.42 1.09
N ALA A 110 11.71 -0.36 0.83
CA ALA A 110 10.71 -0.28 1.90
C ALA A 110 10.75 -1.52 2.82
N ARG A 111 10.93 -2.73 2.26
CA ARG A 111 11.10 -3.98 3.03
C ARG A 111 12.32 -3.93 3.95
N ILE A 112 13.47 -3.51 3.42
CA ILE A 112 14.73 -3.41 4.18
C ILE A 112 14.58 -2.41 5.33
N PHE A 113 14.01 -1.24 5.07
CA PHE A 113 13.82 -0.24 6.12
C PHE A 113 12.76 -0.64 7.15
N GLU A 114 11.71 -1.36 6.76
CA GLU A 114 10.72 -1.88 7.72
C GLU A 114 11.37 -2.92 8.66
N GLU A 115 12.27 -3.78 8.17
CA GLU A 115 13.04 -4.65 9.05
C GLU A 115 14.00 -3.86 9.96
N ALA A 116 14.72 -2.87 9.41
CA ALA A 116 15.64 -2.05 10.17
C ALA A 116 14.93 -1.26 11.28
N ARG A 117 13.68 -0.85 11.04
CA ARG A 117 12.79 -0.19 12.00
C ARG A 117 12.49 -1.07 13.21
N TRP A 118 12.28 -2.37 13.02
CA TRP A 118 12.02 -3.29 14.13
C TRP A 118 13.20 -3.39 15.10
N ARG A 119 14.42 -3.17 14.60
CA ARG A 119 15.67 -3.26 15.35
C ARG A 119 16.21 -1.91 15.80
N TYR A 120 15.43 -0.84 15.65
CA TYR A 120 15.89 0.51 15.98
C TYR A 120 16.21 0.63 17.47
N GLU A 121 17.47 0.90 17.82
CA GLU A 121 17.99 0.80 19.19
C GLU A 121 17.22 1.64 20.21
N GLN A 122 16.71 2.80 19.81
CA GLN A 122 15.99 3.72 20.70
C GLN A 122 14.59 3.20 21.04
N ARG A 123 14.01 2.37 20.17
CA ARG A 123 12.72 1.74 20.38
C ARG A 123 12.63 0.44 19.57
N PRO A 124 13.26 -0.64 20.04
CA PRO A 124 13.14 -1.93 19.37
C PRO A 124 11.71 -2.43 19.49
N TRP A 125 11.20 -3.03 18.43
CA TRP A 125 9.87 -3.62 18.44
C TRP A 125 9.89 -4.92 19.23
N SER A 126 8.83 -5.15 20.00
CA SER A 126 8.59 -6.47 20.58
C SER A 126 8.25 -7.48 19.48
N THR A 127 8.52 -8.77 19.74
CA THR A 127 8.05 -9.87 18.88
C THR A 127 6.55 -9.76 18.60
N HIS A 128 5.76 -9.33 19.59
CA HIS A 128 4.33 -9.14 19.42
C HIS A 128 4.00 -8.04 18.40
N GLU A 129 4.68 -6.89 18.44
CA GLU A 129 4.47 -5.79 17.47
C GLU A 129 4.88 -6.21 16.06
N ILE A 130 5.99 -6.93 15.92
CA ILE A 130 6.47 -7.44 14.63
C ILE A 130 5.43 -8.40 14.04
N VAL A 131 5.00 -9.40 14.82
CA VAL A 131 4.04 -10.41 14.35
C VAL A 131 2.65 -9.82 14.13
N LYS A 132 2.22 -8.83 14.92
CA LYS A 132 0.86 -8.26 14.85
C LYS A 132 0.72 -7.16 13.80
N SER A 133 1.77 -6.39 13.56
CA SER A 133 1.69 -5.19 12.71
C SER A 133 2.77 -5.18 11.64
N GLY A 134 4.03 -5.41 12.01
CA GLY A 134 5.17 -5.27 11.08
C GLY A 134 5.10 -6.23 9.90
N LEU A 135 4.78 -7.50 10.17
CA LEU A 135 4.67 -8.52 9.12
C LEU A 135 3.57 -8.25 8.10
N ASP A 136 2.53 -7.47 8.41
CA ASP A 136 1.50 -7.19 7.40
C ASP A 136 2.08 -6.33 6.27
N ASP A 137 2.84 -5.29 6.60
CA ASP A 137 3.47 -4.41 5.61
C ASP A 137 4.70 -5.08 4.97
N TYR A 138 5.55 -5.73 5.78
CA TYR A 138 6.73 -6.43 5.27
C TYR A 138 6.39 -7.46 4.20
N MET A 139 5.35 -8.27 4.40
CA MET A 139 4.95 -9.29 3.42
C MET A 139 4.41 -8.67 2.12
N ALA A 140 3.77 -7.50 2.20
CA ALA A 140 3.34 -6.78 1.01
C ALA A 140 4.53 -6.21 0.21
N PHE A 141 5.56 -5.75 0.92
CA PHE A 141 6.79 -5.23 0.31
C PHE A 141 7.62 -6.35 -0.30
N ALA A 142 7.83 -7.44 0.44
CA ALA A 142 8.53 -8.63 -0.03
C ALA A 142 7.91 -9.24 -1.29
N TYR A 143 6.57 -9.40 -1.33
CA TYR A 143 5.91 -9.94 -2.51
C TYR A 143 6.03 -9.01 -3.72
N GLN A 144 5.95 -7.70 -3.55
CA GLN A 144 6.05 -6.75 -4.66
C GLN A 144 7.48 -6.44 -5.09
N GLY A 145 8.47 -6.58 -4.21
CA GLY A 145 9.89 -6.64 -4.60
C GLY A 145 10.16 -7.87 -5.48
N GLY A 146 9.46 -8.96 -5.21
CA GLY A 146 9.36 -10.09 -6.13
C GLY A 146 10.68 -10.84 -6.30
N GLU A 147 11.16 -10.93 -7.54
CA GLU A 147 12.46 -11.52 -7.87
C GLU A 147 13.62 -10.56 -7.58
N TYR A 148 13.36 -9.25 -7.46
CA TYR A 148 14.37 -8.27 -7.10
C TYR A 148 14.90 -8.57 -5.68
N ASP A 149 16.22 -8.78 -5.58
CA ASP A 149 16.93 -9.11 -4.35
C ASP A 149 16.27 -10.25 -3.52
N ASP A 150 15.77 -11.27 -4.22
CA ASP A 150 15.14 -12.47 -3.63
C ASP A 150 13.95 -12.15 -2.70
N GLY A 151 13.18 -11.11 -3.02
CA GLY A 151 12.06 -10.62 -2.20
C GLY A 151 11.07 -11.71 -1.76
N PHE A 152 10.69 -12.64 -2.64
CA PHE A 152 9.82 -13.76 -2.26
C PHE A 152 10.43 -14.65 -1.17
N GLU A 153 11.71 -14.97 -1.29
CA GLU A 153 12.42 -15.83 -0.34
C GLU A 153 12.66 -15.11 1.00
N ALA A 154 13.00 -13.82 0.95
CA ALA A 154 13.08 -12.99 2.15
C ALA A 154 11.73 -12.92 2.89
N GLY A 155 10.62 -12.83 2.15
CA GLY A 155 9.26 -12.90 2.72
C GLY A 155 9.00 -14.22 3.45
N ILE A 156 9.37 -15.35 2.85
CA ILE A 156 9.21 -16.68 3.45
C ILE A 156 10.05 -16.79 4.72
N GLU A 157 11.36 -16.50 4.64
CA GLU A 157 12.26 -16.58 5.78
C GLU A 157 11.77 -15.74 6.96
N MET A 158 11.40 -14.48 6.69
CA MET A 158 10.98 -13.56 7.74
C MET A 158 9.67 -13.99 8.41
N TYR A 159 8.70 -14.45 7.62
CA TYR A 159 7.44 -14.95 8.16
C TYR A 159 7.65 -16.19 9.03
N GLU A 160 8.42 -17.17 8.56
CA GLU A 160 8.68 -18.41 9.29
C GLU A 160 9.45 -18.15 10.59
N ARG A 161 10.46 -17.27 10.53
CA ARG A 161 11.27 -16.86 11.68
C ARG A 161 10.43 -16.28 12.81
N TRP A 162 9.50 -15.37 12.50
CA TRP A 162 8.75 -14.64 13.52
C TRP A 162 7.47 -15.35 13.96
N THR A 163 6.90 -16.23 13.13
CA THR A 163 5.67 -16.95 13.46
C THR A 163 5.90 -18.40 13.91
N GLY A 164 7.05 -19.00 13.56
CA GLY A 164 7.34 -20.41 13.76
C GLY A 164 6.52 -21.37 12.90
N LYS A 165 5.74 -20.86 11.93
CA LYS A 165 4.88 -21.65 11.04
C LYS A 165 5.57 -21.84 9.69
N THR A 166 5.48 -23.03 9.12
CA THR A 166 6.09 -23.40 7.82
C THR A 166 5.05 -23.75 6.75
N GLY A 167 3.82 -23.26 6.89
CA GLY A 167 2.75 -23.53 5.94
C GLY A 167 1.48 -22.71 6.22
N VAL A 168 0.62 -22.63 5.21
CA VAL A 168 -0.63 -21.86 5.26
C VAL A 168 -1.74 -22.54 4.46
N THR A 169 -2.99 -22.32 4.88
CA THR A 169 -4.18 -22.86 4.19
C THR A 169 -5.12 -21.72 3.80
N LEU A 170 -5.72 -21.78 2.62
CA LEU A 170 -6.64 -20.75 2.11
C LEU A 170 -8.09 -20.89 2.62
N SER A 171 -8.35 -21.85 3.52
CA SER A 171 -9.69 -22.22 3.97
C SER A 171 -10.39 -21.15 4.81
N LYS A 172 -9.61 -20.32 5.52
CA LYS A 172 -10.10 -19.26 6.42
C LYS A 172 -9.79 -17.89 5.83
N THR A 173 -10.44 -16.85 6.36
CA THR A 173 -10.05 -15.47 6.07
C THR A 173 -8.65 -15.21 6.63
N LEU A 174 -7.69 -14.99 5.74
CA LEU A 174 -6.29 -14.77 6.07
C LEU A 174 -6.06 -13.35 6.59
N LYS A 175 -5.08 -13.20 7.50
CA LYS A 175 -4.49 -11.89 7.77
C LYS A 175 -3.59 -11.47 6.60
N PRO A 176 -3.32 -10.17 6.42
CA PRO A 176 -2.46 -9.71 5.33
C PRO A 176 -1.11 -10.45 5.29
N ARG A 177 -0.43 -10.60 6.44
CA ARG A 177 0.81 -11.39 6.55
C ARG A 177 0.69 -12.85 6.08
N ASP A 178 -0.42 -13.53 6.42
CA ASP A 178 -0.62 -14.94 6.07
C ASP A 178 -0.91 -15.08 4.57
N PHE A 179 -1.62 -14.11 3.97
CA PHE A 179 -1.89 -14.07 2.54
C PHE A 179 -0.63 -13.74 1.73
N GLY A 180 0.16 -12.74 2.15
CA GLY A 180 1.45 -12.45 1.53
C GLY A 180 2.40 -13.65 1.59
N TYR A 181 2.40 -14.40 2.69
CA TYR A 181 3.18 -15.65 2.79
C TYR A 181 2.71 -16.72 1.82
N ALA A 182 1.40 -16.92 1.68
CA ALA A 182 0.83 -17.84 0.69
C ALA A 182 1.28 -17.48 -0.74
N LEU A 183 1.31 -16.19 -1.06
CA LEU A 183 1.76 -15.69 -2.36
C LEU A 183 3.25 -15.97 -2.59
N CYS A 184 4.12 -15.69 -1.61
CA CYS A 184 5.56 -15.99 -1.75
C CYS A 184 5.81 -17.50 -1.90
N LEU A 185 5.14 -18.33 -1.11
CA LEU A 185 5.23 -19.80 -1.24
C LEU A 185 4.77 -20.30 -2.61
N HIS A 186 3.73 -19.67 -3.16
CA HIS A 186 3.23 -19.97 -4.50
C HIS A 186 4.26 -19.65 -5.57
N ARG A 187 4.81 -18.42 -5.52
CA ARG A 187 5.78 -17.93 -6.52
C ARG A 187 7.09 -18.71 -6.52
N THR A 188 7.55 -19.16 -5.35
CA THR A 188 8.76 -19.99 -5.19
C THR A 188 8.52 -21.48 -5.41
N ALA A 189 7.29 -21.88 -5.78
CA ALA A 189 6.87 -23.28 -5.93
C ALA A 189 7.06 -24.18 -4.68
N ARG A 190 7.35 -23.61 -3.50
CA ARG A 190 7.42 -24.35 -2.23
C ARG A 190 6.06 -24.89 -1.79
N GLN A 191 4.99 -24.17 -2.12
CA GLN A 191 3.63 -24.66 -1.99
C GLN A 191 2.77 -24.07 -3.12
N SER A 192 2.27 -24.92 -4.01
CA SER A 192 1.39 -24.48 -5.11
C SER A 192 -0.06 -24.39 -4.66
N PHE A 193 -0.76 -23.36 -5.12
CA PHE A 193 -2.18 -23.15 -4.92
C PHE A 193 -2.86 -22.97 -6.27
N ASP A 194 -4.16 -23.21 -6.35
CA ASP A 194 -4.95 -22.80 -7.50
C ASP A 194 -5.09 -21.27 -7.52
N GLU A 195 -4.86 -20.65 -8.69
CA GLU A 195 -4.88 -19.20 -8.87
C GLU A 195 -6.25 -18.59 -8.51
N LYS A 196 -7.36 -19.28 -8.82
CA LYS A 196 -8.70 -18.79 -8.47
C LYS A 196 -8.93 -18.86 -6.97
N ASP A 197 -8.41 -19.88 -6.30
CA ASP A 197 -8.49 -19.99 -4.85
C ASP A 197 -7.62 -18.93 -4.15
N LEU A 198 -6.43 -18.61 -4.68
CA LEU A 198 -5.60 -17.49 -4.21
C LEU A 198 -6.31 -16.16 -4.38
N PHE A 199 -6.84 -15.88 -5.57
CA PHE A 199 -7.59 -14.65 -5.84
C PHE A 199 -8.80 -14.50 -4.90
N LYS A 200 -9.55 -15.59 -4.69
CA LYS A 200 -10.68 -15.62 -3.75
C LYS A 200 -10.25 -15.39 -2.30
N ALA A 201 -9.12 -15.95 -1.87
CA ALA A 201 -8.56 -15.71 -0.54
C ALA A 201 -8.14 -14.24 -0.37
N GLY A 202 -7.51 -13.66 -1.38
CA GLY A 202 -7.16 -12.24 -1.44
C GLY A 202 -8.39 -11.34 -1.33
N CYS A 203 -9.44 -11.63 -2.10
CA CYS A 203 -10.71 -10.90 -2.03
C CYS A 203 -11.36 -10.95 -0.64
N LYS A 204 -11.33 -12.10 0.05
CA LYS A 204 -11.82 -12.22 1.44
C LYS A 204 -10.96 -11.42 2.42
N MET A 205 -9.64 -11.41 2.23
CA MET A 205 -8.72 -10.61 3.04
C MET A 205 -9.01 -9.11 2.84
N LEU A 206 -9.19 -8.65 1.60
CA LEU A 206 -9.59 -7.28 1.29
C LEU A 206 -10.91 -6.90 1.97
N GLN A 207 -11.94 -7.75 1.86
CA GLN A 207 -13.25 -7.52 2.50
C GLN A 207 -13.17 -7.36 4.01
N ALA A 208 -12.22 -8.04 4.67
CA ALA A 208 -12.04 -7.96 6.11
C ALA A 208 -11.31 -6.69 6.58
N ASN A 209 -10.64 -5.95 5.68
CA ASN A 209 -9.75 -4.85 6.06
C ASN A 209 -10.05 -3.51 5.38
N LEU A 210 -10.51 -3.50 4.12
CA LEU A 210 -10.63 -2.26 3.32
C LEU A 210 -11.52 -1.20 3.98
N GLN A 211 -12.77 -1.55 4.29
CA GLN A 211 -13.78 -0.56 4.66
C GLN A 211 -13.48 0.11 6.01
N ASP A 212 -13.25 -0.68 7.05
CA ASP A 212 -13.22 -0.18 8.43
C ASP A 212 -11.79 0.10 8.91
N THR A 213 -10.83 -0.75 8.53
CA THR A 213 -9.46 -0.68 9.03
C THR A 213 -8.60 0.23 8.17
N TRP A 214 -8.58 0.01 6.86
CA TRP A 214 -7.68 0.73 5.97
C TRP A 214 -8.26 2.05 5.52
N LEU A 215 -9.30 2.05 4.67
CA LEU A 215 -9.90 3.29 4.15
C LEU A 215 -10.58 4.08 5.26
N GLY A 216 -11.33 3.39 6.13
CA GLY A 216 -11.96 4.00 7.31
C GLY A 216 -10.97 4.53 8.35
N GLY A 217 -9.74 3.99 8.36
CA GLY A 217 -8.62 4.45 9.18
C GLY A 217 -7.68 5.43 8.50
N GLY A 218 -7.95 5.85 7.26
CA GLY A 218 -7.11 6.78 6.49
C GLY A 218 -5.83 6.17 5.89
N GLN A 219 -5.70 4.84 5.89
CA GLN A 219 -4.53 4.10 5.40
C GLN A 219 -4.64 3.83 3.88
N PHE A 220 -4.78 4.88 3.09
CA PHE A 220 -5.07 4.79 1.65
C PHE A 220 -3.95 4.11 0.86
N ILE A 221 -2.68 4.39 1.17
CA ILE A 221 -1.53 3.73 0.54
C ILE A 221 -1.57 2.22 0.82
N ARG A 222 -1.85 1.80 2.06
CA ARG A 222 -1.99 0.39 2.41
C ARG A 222 -3.15 -0.29 1.68
N ALA A 223 -4.29 0.38 1.56
CA ALA A 223 -5.40 -0.13 0.76
C ALA A 223 -5.01 -0.32 -0.71
N ALA A 224 -4.34 0.67 -1.32
CA ALA A 224 -3.85 0.61 -2.70
C ALA A 224 -2.86 -0.55 -2.91
N THR A 225 -1.91 -0.73 -1.99
CA THR A 225 -0.95 -1.84 -2.00
C THR A 225 -1.65 -3.19 -2.08
N TRP A 226 -2.60 -3.47 -1.19
CA TRP A 226 -3.27 -4.77 -1.20
C TRP A 226 -4.26 -4.94 -2.35
N LEU A 227 -4.86 -3.86 -2.85
CA LEU A 227 -5.67 -3.90 -4.08
C LEU A 227 -4.79 -4.26 -5.29
N LYS A 228 -3.60 -3.66 -5.40
CA LYS A 228 -2.62 -3.99 -6.44
C LYS A 228 -2.18 -5.45 -6.35
N ILE A 229 -1.84 -5.93 -5.15
CA ILE A 229 -1.46 -7.35 -4.93
C ILE A 229 -2.56 -8.32 -5.36
N VAL A 230 -3.82 -8.03 -5.05
CA VAL A 230 -4.92 -8.98 -5.35
C VAL A 230 -5.42 -8.86 -6.79
N HIS A 231 -5.56 -7.65 -7.32
CA HIS A 231 -6.20 -7.43 -8.62
C HIS A 231 -5.19 -7.23 -9.74
N TRP A 232 -4.21 -6.34 -9.58
CA TRP A 232 -3.25 -6.02 -10.65
C TRP A 232 -2.29 -7.17 -10.93
N HIS A 233 -1.72 -7.81 -9.89
CA HIS A 233 -0.86 -8.99 -10.11
C HIS A 233 -1.61 -10.25 -10.59
N ASN A 234 -2.95 -10.25 -10.52
CA ASN A 234 -3.79 -11.30 -11.10
C ASN A 234 -4.19 -10.97 -12.56
N ASP A 235 -4.30 -9.68 -12.89
CA ASP A 235 -4.65 -9.18 -14.22
C ASP A 235 -3.90 -7.86 -14.48
N GLU A 236 -2.70 -7.98 -15.05
CA GLU A 236 -1.83 -6.83 -15.34
C GLU A 236 -2.36 -5.96 -16.49
N THR A 237 -3.47 -6.34 -17.13
CA THR A 237 -4.16 -5.48 -18.10
C THR A 237 -4.93 -4.34 -17.44
N LEU A 238 -5.18 -4.43 -16.13
CA LEU A 238 -5.85 -3.37 -15.37
C LEU A 238 -4.94 -2.15 -15.23
N THR A 239 -5.47 -0.99 -15.56
CA THR A 239 -4.82 0.28 -15.19
C THR A 239 -4.78 0.46 -13.66
N PRO A 240 -3.89 1.30 -13.14
CA PRO A 240 -3.90 1.65 -11.71
C PRO A 240 -5.26 2.15 -11.23
N LEU A 241 -5.92 3.00 -12.02
CA LEU A 241 -7.24 3.53 -11.68
C LEU A 241 -8.30 2.43 -11.61
N GLN A 242 -8.36 1.54 -12.62
CA GLN A 242 -9.28 0.40 -12.58
C GLN A 242 -9.02 -0.49 -11.36
N THR A 243 -7.74 -0.75 -11.04
CA THR A 243 -7.31 -1.52 -9.86
C THR A 243 -7.80 -0.88 -8.56
N ILE A 244 -7.60 0.43 -8.38
CA ILE A 244 -8.08 1.14 -7.18
C ILE A 244 -9.61 1.05 -7.06
N LEU A 245 -10.34 1.16 -8.18
CA LEU A 245 -11.80 1.09 -8.17
C LEU A 245 -12.36 -0.31 -7.89
N LYS A 246 -11.54 -1.37 -7.97
CA LYS A 246 -11.89 -2.71 -7.47
C LYS A 246 -12.14 -2.75 -5.96
N ALA A 247 -11.77 -1.70 -5.21
CA ALA A 247 -12.14 -1.57 -3.81
C ALA A 247 -13.66 -1.74 -3.57
N TYR A 248 -14.50 -1.25 -4.49
CA TYR A 248 -15.96 -1.37 -4.35
C TYR A 248 -16.45 -2.82 -4.49
N ASP A 249 -15.76 -3.67 -5.25
CA ASP A 249 -16.08 -5.11 -5.36
C ASP A 249 -15.78 -5.85 -4.03
N ASN A 250 -14.92 -5.27 -3.19
CA ASN A 250 -14.51 -5.82 -1.90
C ASN A 250 -15.07 -5.05 -0.69
N MET A 251 -15.99 -4.10 -0.88
CA MET A 251 -16.69 -3.38 0.20
C MET A 251 -18.21 -3.51 0.07
N PRO A 252 -18.80 -4.68 0.36
CA PRO A 252 -20.21 -4.95 0.07
C PRO A 252 -21.21 -4.04 0.79
N LYS A 253 -20.80 -3.31 1.84
CA LYS A 253 -21.64 -2.35 2.57
C LYS A 253 -21.46 -0.90 2.10
N VAL A 254 -20.56 -0.66 1.14
CA VAL A 254 -20.28 0.66 0.58
C VAL A 254 -20.63 0.61 -0.91
N PRO A 255 -21.87 1.00 -1.29
CA PRO A 255 -22.24 1.04 -2.69
C PRO A 255 -21.35 2.03 -3.43
N ARG A 256 -20.99 1.69 -4.67
CA ARG A 256 -20.27 2.59 -5.57
C ARG A 256 -21.16 3.80 -5.88
N PRO A 257 -20.73 5.04 -5.56
CA PRO A 257 -21.54 6.22 -5.85
C PRO A 257 -21.64 6.52 -7.34
N ASP A 258 -22.73 7.18 -7.76
CA ASP A 258 -22.98 7.54 -9.17
C ASP A 258 -21.89 8.44 -9.79
N PHE A 259 -21.22 9.25 -8.96
CA PHE A 259 -20.10 10.08 -9.41
C PHE A 259 -18.82 9.29 -9.70
N VAL A 260 -18.75 8.01 -9.28
CA VAL A 260 -17.65 7.11 -9.61
C VAL A 260 -18.06 6.27 -10.81
N ARG A 261 -17.83 6.81 -12.02
CA ARG A 261 -18.19 6.14 -13.28
C ARG A 261 -17.50 4.79 -13.42
N ALA A 262 -18.18 3.82 -14.04
CA ALA A 262 -17.56 2.57 -14.49
C ALA A 262 -16.50 2.89 -15.55
N ILE A 263 -15.35 2.22 -15.46
CA ILE A 263 -14.18 2.38 -16.34
C ILE A 263 -13.84 1.00 -16.89
#